data_AF-A0A7Z9GCY2-F1
#
_entry.id   AF-A0A7Z9GCY2-F1
#
_cell.length_a   1.000
_cell.length_b   1.000
_cell.length_c   1.000
_cell.angle_alpha   90.00
_cell.angle_beta   90.00
_cell.angle_gamma   90.00
#
_symmetry.space_group_name_H-M   'P 1'
#
loop_
_entity.id
_entity.type
_entity.pdbx_description
1 polymer ?
#
loop_
_entity_poly.entity_id
_entity_poly.type
_entity_poly.pdbx_seq_one_letter_code
_entity_poly.pdbx_strand_id
1 'polypeptide(L)'
;LLFVIALVFVWTPVLHSPRTHRTPRRLGVSTLLEQLTQTVHFRYQIGNPDDIIEGTDDGSDDVGTDDVGADDVGGDDMGSGGTGETPFEAQNLQIDVKKDSEWGTGYCSTIKVTNLSYEMLTWKFKLKVDGSINQIWNASTIPIAGSEELFFVGVDWNGQLAPSASAEFGFCAAL
;
A
#
# COMPACT_ATOMS: atom_id res chain seq x y z
N LEU A 1 -42.84 27.91 -27.82
CA LEU A 1 -43.57 26.72 -27.33
C LEU A 1 -42.63 25.97 -26.39
N LEU A 2 -42.77 26.15 -25.08
CA LEU A 2 -41.90 25.56 -24.05
C LEU A 2 -42.35 24.11 -23.79
N PHE A 3 -41.48 23.14 -24.05
CA PHE A 3 -41.70 21.74 -23.69
C PHE A 3 -41.24 21.50 -22.25
N VAL A 4 -42.19 21.25 -21.35
CA VAL A 4 -41.95 20.78 -19.98
C VAL A 4 -41.89 19.25 -20.04
N ILE A 5 -40.72 18.67 -19.76
CA ILE A 5 -40.53 17.22 -19.61
C ILE A 5 -40.83 16.88 -18.14
N ALA A 6 -41.94 16.20 -17.90
CA ALA A 6 -42.28 15.65 -16.59
C ALA A 6 -41.46 14.37 -16.32
N LEU A 7 -40.56 14.43 -15.33
CA LEU A 7 -39.87 13.26 -14.78
C LEU A 7 -40.85 12.44 -13.93
N VAL A 8 -41.27 11.29 -14.43
CA VAL A 8 -42.00 10.29 -13.63
C VAL A 8 -40.97 9.48 -12.86
N PHE A 9 -40.83 9.79 -11.56
CA PHE A 9 -40.08 8.95 -10.61
C PHE A 9 -40.88 7.68 -10.35
N VAL A 10 -40.45 6.56 -10.92
CA VAL A 10 -40.94 5.23 -10.57
C VAL A 10 -40.19 4.76 -9.33
N TRP A 11 -40.88 4.73 -8.19
CA TRP A 11 -40.35 4.21 -6.93
C TRP A 11 -40.46 2.68 -6.93
N THR A 12 -39.35 1.97 -7.14
CA THR A 12 -39.27 0.51 -6.95
C THR A 12 -38.95 0.22 -5.48
N PRO A 13 -39.83 -0.44 -4.71
CA PRO A 13 -39.50 -0.83 -3.34
C PRO A 13 -38.50 -2.00 -3.35
N VAL A 14 -37.34 -1.78 -2.73
CA VAL A 14 -36.32 -2.82 -2.49
C VAL A 14 -36.85 -3.78 -1.42
N LEU A 15 -37.20 -5.00 -1.82
CA LEU A 15 -37.47 -6.12 -0.90
C LEU A 15 -36.19 -6.43 -0.10
N HIS A 16 -36.21 -6.17 1.20
CA HIS A 16 -35.16 -6.59 2.12
C HIS A 16 -35.21 -8.12 2.30
N SER A 17 -34.14 -8.80 1.90
CA SER A 17 -33.92 -10.22 2.18
C SER A 17 -33.58 -10.42 3.66
N PRO A 18 -34.13 -11.44 4.35
CA PRO A 18 -33.86 -11.68 5.77
C PRO A 18 -32.37 -12.07 5.98
N ARG A 19 -31.69 -11.29 6.83
CA ARG A 19 -30.32 -11.60 7.31
C ARG A 19 -30.34 -12.96 8.00
N THR A 20 -29.71 -13.96 7.39
CA THR A 20 -29.38 -15.21 8.08
C THR A 20 -28.30 -14.91 9.11
N HIS A 21 -28.67 -14.91 10.39
CA HIS A 21 -27.70 -14.90 11.49
C HIS A 21 -26.89 -16.20 11.44
N ARG A 22 -25.68 -16.15 10.87
CA ARG A 22 -24.71 -17.23 11.06
C ARG A 22 -24.19 -17.14 12.49
N THR A 23 -24.54 -18.15 13.28
CA THR A 23 -23.91 -18.43 14.58
C THR A 23 -22.39 -18.51 14.39
N PRO A 24 -21.57 -17.79 15.19
CA PRO A 24 -20.13 -17.92 15.09
C PRO A 24 -19.74 -19.33 15.55
N ARG A 25 -19.22 -20.14 14.61
CA ARG A 25 -18.60 -21.43 14.96
C ARG A 25 -17.41 -21.10 15.87
N ARG A 26 -17.35 -21.73 17.05
CA ARG A 26 -16.08 -21.80 17.82
C ARG A 26 -15.10 -22.59 16.95
N LEU A 27 -14.24 -21.90 16.19
CA LEU A 27 -13.12 -22.55 15.51
C LEU A 27 -12.10 -22.94 16.59
N GLY A 28 -11.69 -24.21 16.58
CA GLY A 28 -10.58 -24.67 17.41
C GLY A 28 -9.28 -23.98 17.00
N VAL A 29 -8.34 -23.85 17.94
CA VAL A 29 -7.04 -23.22 17.71
C VAL A 29 -6.31 -23.84 16.51
N SER A 30 -6.42 -25.16 16.31
CA SER A 30 -5.83 -25.86 15.17
C SER A 30 -6.39 -25.40 13.82
N THR A 31 -7.71 -25.24 13.71
CA THR A 31 -8.35 -24.74 12.47
C THR A 31 -8.01 -23.27 12.21
N LEU A 32 -7.84 -22.47 13.27
CA LEU A 32 -7.38 -21.09 13.13
C LEU A 32 -5.94 -21.04 12.57
N LEU A 33 -5.06 -21.90 13.07
CA LEU A 33 -3.68 -22.01 12.59
C LEU A 33 -3.61 -22.47 11.13
N GLU A 34 -4.44 -23.44 10.73
CA GLU A 34 -4.56 -23.87 9.33
C GLU A 34 -5.12 -22.75 8.42
N GLN A 35 -6.03 -21.93 8.92
CA GLN A 35 -6.52 -20.78 8.13
C GLN A 35 -5.47 -19.68 8.03
N LEU A 36 -4.70 -19.43 9.09
CA LEU A 36 -3.62 -18.44 9.07
C LEU A 36 -2.55 -18.80 8.04
N THR A 37 -2.15 -20.07 7.92
CA THR A 37 -1.16 -20.49 6.90
C THR A 37 -1.66 -20.36 5.46
N GLN A 38 -2.99 -20.33 5.26
CA GLN A 38 -3.60 -20.13 3.94
C GLN A 38 -3.85 -18.66 3.60
N THR A 39 -3.59 -17.72 4.52
CA THR A 39 -3.70 -16.29 4.22
C THR A 39 -2.51 -15.79 3.41
N VAL A 40 -2.76 -14.84 2.52
CA VAL A 40 -1.76 -14.18 1.66
C VAL A 40 -0.65 -13.49 2.49
N HIS A 41 -0.89 -13.24 3.78
CA HIS A 41 0.05 -12.62 4.70
C HIS A 41 0.97 -13.60 5.42
N PHE A 42 0.74 -14.91 5.33
CA PHE A 42 1.65 -15.90 5.90
C PHE A 42 2.92 -16.01 5.06
N ARG A 43 3.90 -15.14 5.36
CA ARG A 43 5.24 -15.22 4.82
C ARG A 43 6.04 -16.21 5.66
N TYR A 44 6.35 -17.37 5.10
CA TYR A 44 7.29 -18.32 5.68
C TYR A 44 8.69 -17.72 5.63
N GLN A 45 9.21 -17.30 6.78
CA GLN A 45 10.65 -17.20 6.99
C GLN A 45 11.03 -18.20 8.08
N ILE A 46 11.24 -19.44 7.67
CA ILE A 46 12.20 -20.28 8.38
C ILE A 46 13.48 -20.08 7.58
N GLY A 47 14.36 -19.21 8.09
CA GLY A 47 15.72 -19.12 7.61
C GLY A 47 16.33 -20.53 7.60
N ASN A 48 17.27 -20.75 6.69
CA ASN A 48 17.96 -22.03 6.59
C ASN A 48 18.47 -22.40 8.01
N PRO A 49 18.24 -23.63 8.53
CA PRO A 49 18.73 -24.02 9.86
C PRO A 49 20.26 -23.92 10.01
N ASP A 50 20.99 -23.66 8.91
CA ASP A 50 22.43 -23.44 8.89
C ASP A 50 22.85 -21.98 9.23
N ASP A 51 21.91 -21.03 9.35
CA ASP A 51 22.22 -19.62 9.68
C ASP A 51 22.21 -19.30 11.19
N ILE A 52 22.32 -20.33 12.04
CA ILE A 52 22.67 -20.10 13.46
C ILE A 52 24.15 -19.68 13.49
N ILE A 53 24.41 -18.38 13.41
CA ILE A 53 25.71 -17.83 13.77
C ILE A 53 25.82 -18.00 15.29
N GLU A 54 26.43 -19.11 15.68
CA GLU A 54 26.99 -19.33 17.01
C GLU A 54 27.92 -18.15 17.32
N GLY A 55 27.69 -17.49 18.46
CA GLY A 55 28.52 -16.39 18.89
C GLY A 55 29.95 -16.87 19.15
N THR A 56 30.86 -16.47 18.27
CA THR A 56 32.30 -16.56 18.53
C THR A 56 32.72 -15.32 19.29
N ASP A 57 32.86 -15.49 20.59
CA ASP A 57 33.66 -14.66 21.49
C ASP A 57 35.14 -14.76 21.06
N ASP A 58 35.71 -13.68 20.52
CA ASP A 58 37.17 -13.52 20.41
C ASP A 58 37.65 -12.26 21.14
N GLY A 59 37.78 -12.39 22.46
CA GLY A 59 38.58 -11.48 23.25
C GLY A 59 39.98 -11.36 22.64
N SER A 60 40.33 -10.15 22.20
CA SER A 60 41.72 -9.72 22.13
C SER A 60 41.84 -8.36 22.78
N ASP A 61 42.47 -8.39 23.96
CA ASP A 61 42.92 -7.23 24.69
C ASP A 61 44.19 -6.73 23.98
N ASP A 62 44.20 -5.50 23.46
CA ASP A 62 45.44 -4.81 23.16
C ASP A 62 45.30 -3.32 23.45
N VAL A 63 45.93 -2.92 24.56
CA VAL A 63 46.12 -1.52 24.98
C VAL A 63 47.41 -1.03 24.35
N GLY A 64 47.31 -0.03 23.46
CA GLY A 64 48.45 0.57 22.78
C GLY A 64 48.28 2.09 22.60
N THR A 65 48.40 2.82 23.69
CA THR A 65 49.41 3.88 23.83
C THR A 65 49.39 5.15 22.97
N ASP A 66 49.88 5.20 21.73
CA ASP A 66 50.82 6.30 21.45
C ASP A 66 50.33 7.43 20.50
N ASP A 67 50.28 8.63 21.09
CA ASP A 67 50.88 9.88 20.59
C ASP A 67 50.14 10.81 19.60
N VAL A 68 50.38 12.09 19.84
CA VAL A 68 49.68 13.28 19.34
C VAL A 68 50.21 13.79 17.99
N GLY A 69 49.31 14.40 17.21
CA GLY A 69 49.68 15.43 16.24
C GLY A 69 49.08 15.25 14.84
N ALA A 70 48.07 16.04 14.52
CA ALA A 70 47.80 16.54 13.17
C ALA A 70 46.80 17.71 13.21
N ASP A 71 47.35 18.92 13.23
CA ASP A 71 47.16 19.95 12.21
C ASP A 71 45.73 20.29 11.73
N ASP A 72 45.39 21.55 11.99
CA ASP A 72 44.38 22.41 11.37
C ASP A 72 44.14 22.15 9.86
N VAL A 73 42.90 21.77 9.52
CA VAL A 73 42.34 22.00 8.19
C VAL A 73 40.92 22.53 8.36
N GLY A 74 40.74 23.81 8.07
CA GLY A 74 39.45 24.47 8.05
C GLY A 74 38.56 24.05 6.88
N GLY A 75 37.28 24.36 7.05
CA GLY A 75 36.39 24.77 5.96
C GLY A 75 35.61 23.66 5.27
N ASP A 76 34.43 23.35 5.80
CA ASP A 76 33.33 22.77 5.04
C ASP A 76 32.00 23.48 5.34
N ASP A 77 31.86 24.70 4.80
CA ASP A 77 30.57 25.13 4.28
C ASP A 77 30.46 24.54 2.87
N MET A 78 29.63 23.51 2.69
CA MET A 78 28.88 23.27 1.45
C MET A 78 27.60 22.47 1.73
N GLY A 79 26.47 23.19 1.64
CA GLY A 79 25.34 22.72 0.86
C GLY A 79 24.42 21.69 1.51
N SER A 80 23.44 22.20 2.24
CA SER A 80 22.13 21.54 2.38
C SER A 80 21.47 21.46 0.99
N GLY A 81 21.87 20.49 0.19
CA GLY A 81 21.26 20.10 -1.07
C GLY A 81 20.18 19.06 -0.82
N GLY A 82 19.11 19.46 -0.14
CA GLY A 82 17.93 18.62 0.08
C GLY A 82 17.15 18.42 -1.20
N THR A 83 17.55 17.45 -2.02
CA THR A 83 16.65 16.71 -2.92
C THR A 83 16.94 15.22 -2.78
N GLY A 84 16.90 14.74 -1.55
CA GLY A 84 16.64 13.34 -1.29
C GLY A 84 15.18 13.10 -1.62
N GLU A 85 14.88 12.69 -2.85
CA GLU A 85 13.67 11.90 -3.08
C GLU A 85 13.83 10.68 -2.19
N THR A 86 13.22 10.71 -0.99
CA THR A 86 13.20 9.56 -0.10
C THR A 86 12.71 8.39 -0.94
N PRO A 87 13.45 7.27 -0.99
CA PRO A 87 12.93 6.03 -1.55
C PRO A 87 11.52 5.87 -1.00
N PHE A 88 10.56 5.56 -1.88
CA PHE A 88 9.21 5.28 -1.42
C PHE A 88 9.31 4.09 -0.47
N GLU A 89 9.29 4.36 0.84
CA GLU A 89 9.26 3.35 1.87
C GLU A 89 7.98 2.55 1.66
N ALA A 90 8.13 1.22 1.61
CA ALA A 90 7.00 0.33 1.43
C ALA A 90 6.03 0.54 2.60
N GLN A 91 4.91 1.21 2.35
CA GLN A 91 3.86 1.39 3.35
C GLN A 91 3.25 0.03 3.67
N ASN A 92 2.85 -0.18 4.93
CA ASN A 92 2.15 -1.40 5.34
C ASN A 92 0.69 -1.36 4.87
N LEU A 93 0.51 -1.40 3.55
CA LEU A 93 -0.77 -1.36 2.84
C LEU A 93 -1.05 -2.71 2.20
N GLN A 94 -2.30 -3.14 2.26
CA GLN A 94 -2.83 -4.17 1.37
C GLN A 94 -3.55 -3.49 0.21
N ILE A 95 -3.22 -3.90 -1.02
CA ILE A 95 -3.81 -3.39 -2.25
C ILE A 95 -4.54 -4.54 -2.94
N ASP A 96 -5.87 -4.45 -3.02
CA ASP A 96 -6.70 -5.40 -3.74
C ASP A 96 -7.20 -4.74 -5.04
N VAL A 97 -6.80 -5.29 -6.19
CA VAL A 97 -7.18 -4.79 -7.51
C VAL A 97 -8.24 -5.69 -8.11
N LYS A 98 -9.35 -5.10 -8.56
CA LYS A 98 -10.44 -5.79 -9.25
C LYS A 98 -10.69 -5.12 -10.59
N LYS A 99 -10.53 -5.87 -11.68
CA LYS A 99 -10.99 -5.43 -13.00
C LYS A 99 -12.51 -5.55 -13.06
N ASP A 100 -13.21 -4.44 -13.22
CA ASP A 100 -14.68 -4.40 -13.23
C ASP A 100 -15.25 -4.71 -14.60
N SER A 101 -14.60 -4.20 -15.64
CA SER A 101 -14.99 -4.40 -17.03
C SER A 101 -13.77 -4.27 -17.93
N GLU A 102 -13.75 -5.04 -19.02
CA GLU A 102 -12.77 -4.91 -20.09
C GLU A 102 -13.45 -4.98 -21.46
N TRP A 103 -12.89 -4.24 -22.38
CA TRP A 103 -13.21 -4.26 -23.80
C TRP A 103 -11.90 -4.25 -24.59
N GLY A 104 -11.94 -4.58 -25.88
CA GLY A 104 -10.72 -4.82 -26.66
C GLY A 104 -9.70 -3.67 -26.71
N THR A 105 -10.11 -2.45 -26.35
CA THR A 105 -9.28 -1.24 -26.36
C THR A 105 -9.19 -0.55 -25.00
N GLY A 106 -9.64 -1.18 -23.91
CA GLY A 106 -9.59 -0.55 -22.59
C GLY A 106 -10.25 -1.36 -21.48
N TYR A 107 -10.13 -0.85 -20.26
CA TYR A 107 -10.72 -1.47 -19.08
C TYR A 107 -10.98 -0.45 -17.99
N CYS A 108 -11.80 -0.84 -17.01
CA CYS A 108 -11.97 -0.13 -15.75
C CYS A 108 -11.67 -1.07 -14.58
N SER A 109 -11.04 -0.52 -13.55
CA SER A 109 -10.66 -1.24 -12.34
C SER A 109 -11.02 -0.46 -11.09
N THR A 110 -11.49 -1.18 -10.08
CA THR A 110 -11.65 -0.71 -8.70
C THR A 110 -10.51 -1.25 -7.86
N ILE A 111 -9.93 -0.39 -7.02
CA ILE A 111 -8.83 -0.71 -6.14
C ILE A 111 -9.23 -0.38 -4.71
N LYS A 112 -9.03 -1.36 -3.83
CA LYS A 112 -9.20 -1.20 -2.38
C LYS A 112 -7.82 -1.12 -1.73
N VAL A 113 -7.63 -0.09 -0.93
CA VAL A 113 -6.41 0.17 -0.17
C VAL A 113 -6.74 -0.03 1.30
N THR A 114 -6.03 -0.90 2.01
CA THR A 114 -6.25 -1.16 3.45
C THR A 114 -4.98 -0.90 4.24
N ASN A 115 -5.09 -0.12 5.30
CA ASN A 115 -3.99 0.13 6.22
C ASN A 115 -3.79 -1.06 7.18
N LEU A 116 -2.69 -1.79 7.04
CA LEU A 116 -2.33 -2.91 7.92
C LEU A 116 -1.42 -2.50 9.09
N SER A 117 -1.00 -1.24 9.15
CA SER A 117 -0.22 -0.73 10.29
C SER A 117 -1.09 -0.51 11.52
N TYR A 118 -0.43 -0.29 12.66
CA TYR A 118 -1.06 0.07 13.93
C TYR A 118 -1.24 1.58 14.11
N GLU A 119 -0.80 2.39 13.14
CA GLU A 119 -0.90 3.85 13.18
C GLU A 119 -1.75 4.38 12.03
N MET A 120 -2.15 5.63 12.12
CA MET A 120 -2.80 6.31 11.01
C MET A 120 -1.75 6.68 9.96
N LEU A 121 -2.04 6.45 8.68
CA LEU A 121 -1.14 6.81 7.59
C LEU A 121 -1.88 7.50 6.44
N THR A 122 -1.12 8.25 5.64
CA THR A 122 -1.59 8.76 4.34
C THR A 122 -1.15 7.78 3.26
N TRP A 123 -2.10 7.17 2.56
CA TRP A 123 -1.78 6.12 1.61
C TRP A 123 -1.19 6.68 0.31
N LYS A 124 -0.09 6.07 -0.09
CA LYS A 124 0.58 6.25 -1.38
C LYS A 124 1.18 4.91 -1.75
N PHE A 125 1.08 4.48 -3.00
CA PHE A 125 1.74 3.26 -3.47
C PHE A 125 2.01 3.33 -4.96
N LYS A 126 2.90 2.45 -5.45
CA LYS A 126 3.21 2.34 -6.88
C LYS A 126 2.41 1.22 -7.51
N LEU A 127 1.90 1.44 -8.71
CA LEU A 127 1.26 0.41 -9.51
C LEU A 127 1.57 0.65 -10.99
N LYS A 128 1.97 -0.41 -11.69
CA LYS A 128 2.04 -0.41 -13.15
C LYS A 128 0.63 -0.47 -13.74
N VAL A 129 0.35 0.39 -14.71
CA VAL A 129 -0.93 0.44 -15.42
C VAL A 129 -0.67 0.09 -16.88
N ASP A 130 -1.40 -0.89 -17.39
CA ASP A 130 -1.38 -1.17 -18.83
C ASP A 130 -2.19 -0.10 -19.57
N GLY A 131 -1.60 0.51 -20.59
CA GLY A 131 -2.22 1.58 -21.35
C GLY A 131 -2.12 2.96 -20.67
N SER A 132 -3.04 3.85 -21.02
CA SER A 132 -3.11 5.23 -20.49
C SER A 132 -4.41 5.46 -19.72
N ILE A 133 -4.31 5.90 -18.47
CA ILE A 133 -5.46 6.31 -17.66
C ILE A 133 -6.15 7.49 -18.33
N ASN A 134 -7.43 7.36 -18.64
CA ASN A 134 -8.25 8.43 -19.21
C ASN A 134 -9.34 8.93 -18.24
N GLN A 135 -9.65 8.17 -17.19
CA GLN A 135 -10.53 8.55 -16.10
C GLN A 135 -10.02 7.99 -14.79
N ILE A 136 -10.06 8.78 -13.73
CA ILE A 136 -9.74 8.36 -12.37
C ILE A 136 -10.68 9.07 -11.40
N TRP A 137 -11.09 8.39 -10.34
CA TRP A 137 -11.91 8.97 -9.28
C TRP A 137 -11.38 8.52 -7.92
N ASN A 138 -11.57 9.36 -6.91
CA ASN A 138 -11.16 9.12 -5.51
C ASN A 138 -9.65 8.88 -5.32
N ALA A 139 -8.83 9.23 -6.30
CA ALA A 139 -7.38 9.14 -6.28
C ALA A 139 -6.76 10.10 -7.30
N SER A 140 -5.46 10.36 -7.13
CA SER A 140 -4.64 11.09 -8.09
C SER A 140 -3.39 10.28 -8.42
N THR A 141 -2.80 10.52 -9.60
CA THR A 141 -1.56 9.87 -10.03
C THR A 141 -0.38 10.83 -10.11
N ILE A 142 0.80 10.37 -9.73
CA ILE A 142 2.06 11.10 -9.91
C ILE A 142 3.01 10.23 -10.77
N PRO A 143 3.43 10.69 -11.95
CA PRO A 143 4.39 9.98 -12.79
C PRO A 143 5.74 9.78 -12.10
N ILE A 144 6.43 8.69 -12.43
CA ILE A 144 7.78 8.40 -11.95
C ILE A 144 8.73 8.49 -13.15
N ALA A 145 9.72 9.39 -13.06
CA ALA A 145 10.66 9.60 -14.16
C ALA A 145 11.40 8.29 -14.51
N GLY A 146 11.33 7.89 -15.78
CA GLY A 146 11.99 6.68 -16.28
C GLY A 146 11.36 5.35 -15.84
N SER A 147 10.11 5.34 -15.35
CA SER A 147 9.40 4.12 -14.95
C SER A 147 8.04 3.99 -15.66
N GLU A 148 7.58 2.75 -15.85
CA GLU A 148 6.21 2.42 -16.31
C GLU A 148 5.20 2.40 -15.15
N GLU A 149 5.66 2.59 -13.92
CA GLU A 149 4.81 2.68 -12.73
C GLU A 149 4.37 4.12 -12.45
N LEU A 150 3.18 4.24 -11.87
CA LEU A 150 2.65 5.51 -11.35
C LEU A 150 2.50 5.40 -9.84
N PHE A 151 2.73 6.51 -9.13
CA PHE A 151 2.24 6.62 -7.77
C PHE A 151 0.74 6.90 -7.79
N PHE A 152 -0.03 6.13 -7.04
CA PHE A 152 -1.40 6.44 -6.67
C PHE A 152 -1.42 7.04 -5.28
N VAL A 153 -2.13 8.16 -5.12
CA VAL A 153 -2.32 8.86 -3.84
C VAL A 153 -3.79 9.15 -3.62
N GLY A 154 -4.23 9.16 -2.36
CA GLY A 154 -5.59 9.53 -2.03
C GLY A 154 -5.85 11.01 -2.15
N VAL A 155 -7.13 11.33 -2.33
CA VAL A 155 -7.63 12.71 -2.31
C VAL A 155 -7.97 13.11 -0.87
N ASP A 156 -8.23 14.38 -0.63
CA ASP A 156 -8.31 14.96 0.73
C ASP A 156 -9.25 14.21 1.70
N TRP A 157 -10.33 13.63 1.20
CA TRP A 157 -11.35 12.98 2.04
C TRP A 157 -11.13 11.47 2.25
N ASN A 158 -10.25 10.81 1.49
CA ASN A 158 -9.93 9.39 1.69
C ASN A 158 -8.45 9.05 1.81
N GLY A 159 -7.55 10.04 1.68
CA GLY A 159 -6.11 9.83 1.70
C GLY A 159 -5.57 9.32 3.01
N GLN A 160 -6.27 9.59 4.13
CA GLN A 160 -5.82 9.23 5.46
C GLN A 160 -6.61 8.03 6.00
N LEU A 161 -5.92 6.98 6.41
CA LEU A 161 -6.49 5.73 6.90
C LEU A 161 -6.05 5.46 8.33
N ALA A 162 -7.02 5.32 9.23
CA ALA A 162 -6.79 4.76 10.55
C ALA A 162 -6.34 3.28 10.46
N PRO A 163 -5.82 2.68 11.54
CA PRO A 163 -5.46 1.25 11.56
C PRO A 163 -6.62 0.36 11.10
N SER A 164 -6.34 -0.60 10.22
CA SER A 164 -7.33 -1.51 9.60
C SER A 164 -8.43 -0.84 8.76
N ALA A 165 -8.39 0.49 8.56
CA ALA A 165 -9.33 1.18 7.70
C ALA A 165 -8.98 0.97 6.22
N SER A 166 -9.99 1.12 5.36
CA SER A 166 -9.81 1.02 3.91
C SER A 166 -10.40 2.23 3.18
N ALA A 167 -9.81 2.55 2.03
CA ALA A 167 -10.37 3.43 1.01
C ALA A 167 -10.54 2.68 -0.30
N GLU A 168 -11.49 3.12 -1.13
CA GLU A 168 -11.70 2.60 -2.47
C GLU A 168 -11.63 3.74 -3.50
N PHE A 169 -10.93 3.45 -4.59
CA PHE A 169 -10.83 4.31 -5.76
C PHE A 169 -10.92 3.48 -7.03
N GLY A 170 -11.02 4.12 -8.19
CA GLY A 170 -10.94 3.39 -9.44
C GLY A 170 -10.48 4.27 -10.59
N PHE A 171 -10.18 3.60 -11.69
CA PHE A 171 -9.75 4.24 -12.93
C PHE A 171 -10.23 3.45 -14.14
N CYS A 172 -10.30 4.13 -15.29
CA CYS A 172 -10.39 3.51 -16.60
C CYS A 172 -9.16 3.87 -17.43
N ALA A 173 -8.70 2.92 -18.24
CA ALA A 173 -7.54 3.08 -19.09
C ALA A 173 -7.84 2.61 -20.52
N ALA A 174 -7.22 3.28 -21.49
CA ALA A 174 -7.20 2.87 -22.89
C ALA A 174 -5.89 2.12 -23.19
N LEU A 175 -6.00 0.96 -23.85
CA LEU A 175 -4.87 0.10 -24.25
C LEU A 175 -4.23 0.56 -25.56
#